data_AF-A0A5J5ED94-F1
#
_entry.id   AF-A0A5J5ED94-F1
#
_cell.length_a   1.000
_cell.length_b   1.000
_cell.length_c   1.000
_cell.angle_alpha   90.00
_cell.angle_beta   90.00
_cell.angle_gamma   90.00
#
_symmetry.space_group_name_H-M   'P 1'
#
loop_
_entity.id
_entity.type
_entity.pdbx_description
1 polymer ?
#
loop_
_entity_poly.entity_id
_entity_poly.type
_entity_poly.pdbx_seq_one_letter_code
_entity_poly.pdbx_strand_id
1 'polypeptide(L)'
;MVLSTAGRRCLRPSTFHQLSRLTATPATATATFTTSAPAQTKSGKPAVKGMSRQMQQGQQRIGRNTGPAADQKPKAPFKPGERRDIRQRIVLSNTNAPAVDVAELSFEVSTREEYVGTVFAFGAKDIDSLRELDGFRRSQDWKFFHRPSTVMRKESLRLGEMMEWVQQQEELPQTRCERLVLTGPKGSGKSVLLLQAMAWALQRQWVVINIPNAADLVIGHTEYEHDSASGLWAQREYTRTLLNQIANANRGVLKNLTLSKAYKLRNHDFPADFDLLHFCKVGSDDSAVSHEVFTVLLEELSQQGRLPVLFTLDSLNFMMRESEYRDPDFNIIHAHDLALPRYFIEYLNGTRKFAKGLVIGATSAAGAPRTDALEYALNGWKLPVYSNLDERIAPSIKGAEVIKVGAMEKNEAKSLLEYCRESGLLREPTRLDEEKVAQRYTLSSGLPKELVAGCVRLTA
;
A
#
# COMPACT_ATOMS: atom_id res chain seq x y z
N MET A 1 -26.43 67.83 21.61
CA MET A 1 -25.41 68.65 22.30
C MET A 1 -24.15 67.81 22.39
N VAL A 2 -23.12 68.01 21.54
CA VAL A 2 -22.06 69.05 21.65
C VAL A 2 -21.11 68.64 22.79
N LEU A 3 -19.78 68.47 22.71
CA LEU A 3 -18.66 68.62 21.76
C LEU A 3 -17.51 67.81 22.44
N SER A 4 -16.46 67.30 21.80
CA SER A 4 -15.25 68.07 21.45
C SER A 4 -14.15 67.06 21.07
N THR A 5 -13.68 67.00 19.81
CA THR A 5 -12.41 67.56 19.25
C THR A 5 -11.11 67.05 19.92
N ALA A 6 -9.95 66.96 19.29
CA ALA A 6 -9.42 66.87 17.92
C ALA A 6 -7.89 66.71 18.11
N GLY A 7 -7.19 66.06 17.18
CA GLY A 7 -5.73 65.95 17.29
C GLY A 7 -5.04 65.47 16.03
N ARG A 8 -5.14 66.23 14.93
CA ARG A 8 -4.22 66.12 13.79
C ARG A 8 -2.87 66.74 14.16
N ARG A 9 -1.76 66.08 13.82
CA ARG A 9 -0.51 66.76 13.42
C ARG A 9 0.38 65.83 12.59
N CYS A 10 0.49 66.16 11.30
CA CYS A 10 1.57 65.76 10.40
C CYS A 10 2.60 66.92 10.33
N LEU A 11 3.80 66.60 9.81
CA LEU A 11 4.96 67.40 9.31
C LEU A 11 6.26 66.98 10.05
N ARG A 12 7.10 66.05 9.52
CA ARG A 12 8.20 66.16 8.50
C ARG A 12 9.39 67.07 8.93
N PRO A 13 10.63 66.95 8.36
CA PRO A 13 11.43 65.80 7.87
C PRO A 13 12.97 65.95 8.21
N SER A 14 13.85 65.16 7.54
CA SER A 14 15.36 65.19 7.45
C SER A 14 16.11 64.24 8.40
N THR A 15 17.16 63.45 8.06
CA THR A 15 18.07 63.38 6.88
C THR A 15 18.88 62.05 6.88
N PHE A 16 19.02 61.45 5.68
CA PHE A 16 20.12 60.69 5.05
C PHE A 16 21.20 59.87 5.83
N HIS A 17 21.36 58.59 5.42
CA HIS A 17 22.51 57.99 4.69
C HIS A 17 22.12 56.55 4.22
N GLN A 18 21.94 56.24 2.91
CA GLN A 18 22.92 55.73 1.90
C GLN A 18 23.64 54.43 2.32
N LEU A 19 23.79 53.31 1.58
CA LEU A 19 23.61 52.83 0.19
C LEU A 19 23.40 51.28 0.28
N SER A 20 22.74 50.55 -0.63
CA SER A 20 23.29 50.06 -1.91
C SER A 20 22.16 49.43 -2.75
N ARG A 21 22.00 49.88 -3.99
CA ARG A 21 21.17 49.26 -5.04
C ARG A 21 22.10 48.76 -6.14
N LEU A 22 21.95 47.50 -6.54
CA LEU A 22 22.33 47.05 -7.89
C LEU A 22 21.23 46.12 -8.47
N THR A 23 20.62 46.65 -9.53
CA THR A 23 20.23 46.00 -10.79
C THR A 23 19.22 44.85 -10.76
N ALA A 24 17.95 45.20 -11.04
CA ALA A 24 16.93 44.32 -11.58
C ALA A 24 17.14 44.17 -13.10
N THR A 25 17.23 42.93 -13.58
CA THR A 25 17.17 42.56 -15.00
C THR A 25 15.72 42.32 -15.44
N PRO A 26 15.35 42.64 -16.69
CA PRO A 26 13.98 42.49 -17.17
C PRO A 26 13.63 41.03 -17.45
N ALA A 27 12.41 40.65 -17.08
CA ALA A 27 11.81 39.35 -17.34
C ALA A 27 11.65 39.12 -18.86
N THR A 28 12.36 38.14 -19.39
CA THR A 28 12.12 37.56 -20.71
C THR A 28 11.01 36.52 -20.61
N ALA A 29 9.87 36.82 -21.23
CA ALA A 29 8.80 35.87 -21.46
C ALA A 29 9.32 34.74 -22.37
N THR A 30 9.37 33.52 -21.84
CA THR A 30 9.64 32.32 -22.64
C THR A 30 8.32 31.74 -23.13
N ALA A 31 8.17 31.74 -24.46
CA ALA A 31 7.03 31.17 -25.15
C ALA A 31 7.03 29.64 -25.03
N THR A 32 5.85 29.09 -24.78
CA THR A 32 5.53 27.66 -24.78
C THR A 32 5.44 27.16 -26.23
N PHE A 33 6.33 26.25 -26.62
CA PHE A 33 6.22 25.53 -27.89
C PHE A 33 5.28 24.33 -27.72
N THR A 34 4.03 24.49 -28.15
CA THR A 34 3.09 23.41 -28.43
C THR A 34 3.32 22.88 -29.85
N THR A 35 3.71 21.61 -29.97
CA THR A 35 3.77 20.88 -31.24
C THR A 35 2.39 20.37 -31.61
N SER A 36 1.65 21.12 -32.42
CA SER A 36 0.47 20.62 -33.14
C SER A 36 0.90 20.01 -34.48
N ALA A 37 0.49 18.76 -34.71
CA ALA A 37 0.70 18.07 -35.98
C ALA A 37 -0.16 18.72 -37.10
N PRO A 38 0.37 18.93 -38.32
CA PRO A 38 -0.44 19.45 -39.41
C PRO A 38 -1.30 18.32 -39.99
N ALA A 39 -2.62 18.51 -39.94
CA ALA A 39 -3.60 17.73 -40.68
C ALA A 39 -3.47 18.05 -42.18
N GLN A 40 -3.01 17.08 -42.98
CA GLN A 40 -3.01 17.20 -44.43
C GLN A 40 -4.44 17.10 -44.97
N THR A 41 -4.91 18.18 -45.58
CA THR A 41 -6.16 18.27 -46.30
C THR A 41 -6.04 17.58 -47.66
N LYS A 42 -6.99 16.68 -47.96
CA LYS A 42 -7.17 16.08 -49.28
C LYS A 42 -7.75 17.14 -50.22
N SER A 43 -7.01 17.55 -51.24
CA SER A 43 -7.56 18.28 -52.40
C SER A 43 -7.60 17.38 -53.63
N GLY A 44 -8.63 17.60 -54.45
CA GLY A 44 -9.16 16.67 -55.44
C GLY A 44 -8.35 16.52 -56.73
N LYS A 45 -8.63 15.39 -57.39
CA LYS A 45 -8.41 15.11 -58.82
C LYS A 45 -9.17 16.16 -59.69
N PRO A 46 -8.92 16.33 -61.02
CA PRO A 46 -8.42 15.29 -61.95
C PRO A 46 -7.48 15.74 -63.09
N ALA A 47 -6.77 14.79 -63.71
CA ALA A 47 -6.41 14.86 -65.14
C ALA A 47 -6.14 13.44 -65.68
N VAL A 48 -6.52 13.25 -66.94
CA VAL A 48 -6.76 11.97 -67.63
C VAL A 48 -5.70 11.75 -68.72
N LYS A 49 -5.29 10.48 -68.88
CA LYS A 49 -4.72 9.75 -70.04
C LYS A 49 -3.43 10.24 -70.73
N GLY A 50 -2.48 9.31 -70.83
CA GLY A 50 -1.45 9.24 -71.88
C GLY A 50 -0.54 8.03 -71.71
N MET A 51 -0.73 6.98 -72.52
CA MET A 51 0.11 5.77 -72.60
C MET A 51 1.46 6.05 -73.28
N SER A 52 2.54 5.38 -72.85
CA SER A 52 3.34 4.49 -73.71
C SER A 52 4.51 3.82 -72.97
N ARG A 53 4.98 2.72 -73.57
CA ARG A 53 5.82 1.63 -73.05
C ARG A 53 7.33 1.93 -73.10
N GLN A 54 8.07 1.45 -72.10
CA GLN A 54 9.40 0.81 -72.21
C GLN A 54 9.78 0.25 -70.82
N MET A 55 9.74 -1.06 -70.60
CA MET A 55 10.79 -2.05 -70.86
C MET A 55 11.88 -2.09 -69.75
N GLN A 56 11.66 -3.06 -68.85
CA GLN A 56 12.62 -3.95 -68.16
C GLN A 56 14.02 -3.44 -67.75
N GLN A 57 14.24 -3.43 -66.43
CA GLN A 57 15.33 -4.11 -65.68
C GLN A 57 15.04 -3.79 -64.19
N GLY A 58 14.78 -4.73 -63.28
CA GLY A 58 15.56 -5.92 -62.99
C GLY A 58 16.20 -5.76 -61.61
N GLN A 59 15.39 -5.58 -60.55
CA GLN A 59 15.86 -5.76 -59.16
C GLN A 59 14.82 -6.53 -58.37
N GLN A 60 15.25 -7.72 -57.95
CA GLN A 60 14.53 -8.68 -57.14
C GLN A 60 14.04 -8.00 -55.85
N ARG A 61 12.74 -7.77 -55.74
CA ARG A 61 12.09 -7.53 -54.46
C ARG A 61 11.74 -8.88 -53.86
N ILE A 62 12.38 -9.19 -52.74
CA ILE A 62 11.93 -10.20 -51.78
C ILE A 62 10.42 -10.06 -51.63
N GLY A 63 9.68 -11.11 -51.99
CA GLY A 63 8.23 -11.13 -51.94
C GLY A 63 7.74 -10.94 -50.52
N ARG A 64 7.45 -9.69 -50.14
CA ARG A 64 6.42 -9.45 -49.13
C ARG A 64 5.12 -9.92 -49.76
N ASN A 65 4.67 -11.10 -49.36
CA ASN A 65 3.27 -11.50 -49.47
C ASN A 65 2.44 -10.47 -48.70
N THR A 66 2.11 -9.36 -49.34
CA THR A 66 0.96 -8.54 -48.96
C THR A 66 -0.26 -9.30 -49.44
N GLY A 67 -0.62 -10.36 -48.72
CA GLY A 67 -2.01 -10.81 -48.71
C GLY A 67 -2.90 -9.62 -48.34
N PRO A 68 -4.17 -9.60 -48.77
CA PRO A 68 -5.10 -8.57 -48.34
C PRO A 68 -5.02 -8.51 -46.83
N ALA A 69 -4.71 -7.32 -46.28
CA ALA A 69 -4.67 -7.11 -44.85
C ALA A 69 -6.00 -7.64 -44.33
N ALA A 70 -5.96 -8.76 -43.60
CA ALA A 70 -7.14 -9.33 -43.00
C ALA A 70 -7.80 -8.18 -42.25
N ASP A 71 -9.05 -7.84 -42.62
CA ASP A 71 -9.84 -6.82 -41.94
C ASP A 71 -9.80 -7.16 -40.45
N GLN A 72 -8.89 -6.49 -39.74
CA GLN A 72 -8.77 -6.65 -38.30
C GLN A 72 -10.02 -5.97 -37.77
N LYS A 73 -11.05 -6.79 -37.54
CA LYS A 73 -12.29 -6.34 -36.90
C LYS A 73 -11.90 -5.43 -35.74
N PRO A 74 -12.48 -4.23 -35.63
CA PRO A 74 -12.13 -3.31 -34.57
C PRO A 74 -12.26 -4.05 -33.24
N LYS A 75 -11.23 -3.97 -32.39
CA LYS A 75 -11.22 -4.65 -31.08
C LYS A 75 -12.52 -4.30 -30.36
N ALA A 76 -13.24 -5.33 -29.90
CA ALA A 76 -14.49 -5.15 -29.17
C ALA A 76 -14.28 -4.18 -28.00
N PRO A 77 -15.27 -3.33 -27.68
CA PRO A 77 -15.17 -2.46 -26.52
C PRO A 77 -14.99 -3.29 -25.25
N PHE A 78 -14.14 -2.81 -24.34
CA PHE A 78 -13.92 -3.44 -23.05
C PHE A 78 -15.22 -3.56 -22.26
N LYS A 79 -15.43 -4.68 -21.57
CA LYS A 79 -16.57 -4.87 -20.67
C LYS A 79 -16.47 -3.93 -19.46
N PRO A 80 -17.60 -3.60 -18.79
CA PRO A 80 -17.56 -2.91 -17.51
C PRO A 80 -16.64 -3.64 -16.53
N GLY A 81 -15.76 -2.91 -15.84
CA GLY A 81 -14.76 -3.49 -14.93
C GLY A 81 -13.45 -3.97 -15.57
N GLU A 82 -13.46 -4.42 -16.82
CA GLU A 82 -12.27 -5.04 -17.45
C GLU A 82 -11.04 -4.11 -17.48
N ARG A 83 -11.24 -2.81 -17.75
CA ARG A 83 -10.15 -1.82 -17.69
C ARG A 83 -9.61 -1.63 -16.28
N ARG A 84 -10.47 -1.68 -15.27
CA ARG A 84 -10.08 -1.61 -13.87
C ARG A 84 -9.27 -2.86 -13.55
N ASP A 85 -9.74 -4.05 -13.90
CA ASP A 85 -9.04 -5.32 -13.62
C ASP A 85 -7.69 -5.42 -14.32
N ILE A 86 -7.55 -4.92 -15.55
CA ILE A 86 -6.25 -4.87 -16.23
C ILE A 86 -5.26 -3.99 -15.47
N ARG A 87 -5.69 -2.80 -15.02
CA ARG A 87 -4.87 -1.91 -14.16
C ARG A 87 -4.67 -2.49 -12.76
N GLN A 88 -5.69 -3.23 -12.32
CA GLN A 88 -6.01 -4.10 -11.19
C GLN A 88 -5.03 -5.22 -10.85
N ARG A 89 -4.52 -5.82 -11.92
CA ARG A 89 -3.92 -7.15 -11.89
C ARG A 89 -2.50 -7.10 -11.37
N ILE A 90 -2.20 -8.03 -10.47
CA ILE A 90 -0.86 -8.30 -9.99
C ILE A 90 -0.37 -9.58 -10.66
N VAL A 91 0.82 -9.53 -11.25
CA VAL A 91 1.50 -10.68 -11.85
C VAL A 91 2.63 -11.08 -10.92
N LEU A 92 2.56 -12.28 -10.34
CA LEU A 92 3.50 -12.76 -9.32
C LEU A 92 4.62 -13.65 -9.87
N SER A 93 4.47 -14.14 -11.10
CA SER A 93 5.42 -15.06 -11.72
C SER A 93 5.62 -14.72 -13.18
N ASN A 94 6.86 -14.81 -13.64
CA ASN A 94 7.24 -14.71 -15.03
C ASN A 94 7.96 -15.99 -15.47
N THR A 95 7.35 -16.74 -16.38
CA THR A 95 7.90 -17.98 -16.93
C THR A 95 9.15 -17.77 -17.78
N ASN A 96 9.36 -16.54 -18.28
CA ASN A 96 10.55 -16.22 -19.08
C ASN A 96 11.76 -15.85 -18.22
N ALA A 97 11.56 -15.57 -16.93
CA ALA A 97 12.66 -15.26 -16.03
C ALA A 97 13.38 -16.56 -15.63
N PRO A 98 14.72 -16.56 -15.56
CA PRO A 98 15.49 -17.69 -15.04
C PRO A 98 15.02 -18.09 -13.63
N ALA A 99 14.90 -19.40 -13.41
CA ALA A 99 14.63 -19.93 -12.09
C ALA A 99 15.92 -19.91 -11.26
N VAL A 100 15.99 -18.98 -10.32
CA VAL A 100 17.07 -18.91 -9.33
C VAL A 100 16.72 -19.84 -8.18
N ASP A 101 17.66 -20.70 -7.78
CA ASP A 101 17.49 -21.59 -6.64
C ASP A 101 17.64 -20.79 -5.35
N VAL A 102 16.52 -20.58 -4.66
CA VAL A 102 16.44 -19.78 -3.43
C VAL A 102 15.61 -20.55 -2.42
N ALA A 103 16.09 -20.59 -1.18
CA ALA A 103 15.39 -21.24 -0.08
C ALA A 103 14.01 -20.63 0.17
N GLU A 104 13.07 -21.44 0.64
CA GLU A 104 11.74 -20.97 1.01
C GLU A 104 11.80 -20.19 2.33
N LEU A 105 11.02 -19.11 2.41
CA LEU A 105 10.89 -18.30 3.61
C LEU A 105 10.13 -19.12 4.66
N SER A 106 10.79 -19.47 5.76
CA SER A 106 10.16 -20.09 6.92
C SER A 106 10.23 -19.16 8.13
N PHE A 107 9.39 -19.41 9.13
CA PHE A 107 9.44 -18.67 10.39
C PHE A 107 10.79 -18.85 11.10
N GLU A 108 11.38 -20.05 11.09
CA GLU A 108 12.63 -20.34 11.81
C GLU A 108 13.81 -19.47 11.35
N VAL A 109 13.79 -19.06 10.10
CA VAL A 109 14.75 -18.12 9.51
C VAL A 109 14.60 -16.72 10.11
N SER A 110 13.39 -16.34 10.52
CA SER A 110 13.06 -14.98 10.99
C SER A 110 13.70 -14.59 12.33
N THR A 111 14.07 -15.57 13.16
CA THR A 111 14.68 -15.34 14.49
C THR A 111 16.22 -15.29 14.42
N ARG A 112 16.83 -15.78 13.34
CA ARG A 112 18.29 -15.97 13.27
C ARG A 112 18.96 -14.81 12.53
N GLU A 113 19.88 -14.13 13.20
CA GLU A 113 20.63 -13.01 12.64
C GLU A 113 21.52 -13.41 11.45
N GLU A 114 21.96 -14.67 11.39
CA GLU A 114 22.82 -15.21 10.31
C GLU A 114 22.20 -15.08 8.91
N TYR A 115 20.87 -15.08 8.82
CA TYR A 115 20.15 -14.98 7.55
C TYR A 115 19.87 -13.55 7.12
N VAL A 116 20.21 -12.54 7.93
CA VAL A 116 20.07 -11.14 7.54
C VAL A 116 20.94 -10.85 6.31
N GLY A 117 20.31 -10.24 5.30
CA GLY A 117 20.92 -9.98 4.01
C GLY A 117 20.88 -11.15 3.05
N THR A 118 20.11 -12.21 3.30
CA THR A 118 19.88 -13.28 2.33
C THR A 118 18.48 -13.19 1.73
N VAL A 119 18.31 -13.75 0.52
CA VAL A 119 17.05 -13.74 -0.23
C VAL A 119 16.31 -15.05 0.02
N PHE A 120 14.99 -14.97 0.19
CA PHE A 120 14.10 -16.13 0.33
C PHE A 120 12.91 -16.01 -0.60
N ALA A 121 12.41 -17.13 -1.11
CA ALA A 121 11.18 -17.19 -1.90
C ALA A 121 9.98 -17.49 -1.01
N PHE A 122 8.80 -16.94 -1.33
CA PHE A 122 7.58 -17.35 -0.63
C PHE A 122 7.13 -18.75 -1.05
N GLY A 123 6.65 -19.56 -0.10
CA GLY A 123 6.08 -20.88 -0.39
C GLY A 123 4.78 -20.78 -1.19
N ALA A 124 4.47 -21.79 -2.02
CA ALA A 124 3.30 -21.75 -2.91
C ALA A 124 1.97 -21.61 -2.15
N LYS A 125 1.83 -22.30 -1.01
CA LYS A 125 0.65 -22.22 -0.14
C LYS A 125 0.48 -20.81 0.44
N ASP A 126 1.59 -20.22 0.88
CA ASP A 126 1.59 -18.87 1.46
C ASP A 126 1.22 -17.83 0.40
N ILE A 127 1.70 -17.99 -0.84
CA ILE A 127 1.37 -17.09 -1.96
C ILE A 127 -0.13 -17.05 -2.22
N ASP A 128 -0.81 -18.20 -2.20
CA ASP A 128 -2.25 -18.26 -2.43
C ASP A 128 -3.03 -17.57 -1.29
N SER A 129 -2.69 -17.85 -0.03
CA SER A 129 -3.31 -17.16 1.11
C SER A 129 -3.00 -15.66 1.14
N LEU A 130 -1.78 -15.25 0.80
CA LEU A 130 -1.39 -13.83 0.70
C LEU A 130 -2.08 -13.12 -0.46
N ARG A 131 -2.46 -13.85 -1.53
CA ARG A 131 -3.27 -13.31 -2.62
C ARG A 131 -4.71 -13.07 -2.15
N GLU A 132 -5.29 -13.99 -1.39
CA GLU A 132 -6.62 -13.82 -0.81
C GLU A 132 -6.70 -12.63 0.16
N LEU A 133 -5.63 -12.38 0.93
CA LEU A 133 -5.51 -11.22 1.82
C LEU A 133 -5.22 -9.90 1.09
N ASP A 134 -5.10 -9.90 -0.24
CA ASP A 134 -4.57 -8.78 -1.03
C ASP A 134 -3.27 -8.22 -0.41
N GLY A 135 -2.34 -9.09 0.00
CA GLY A 135 -1.07 -8.67 0.61
C GLY A 135 -0.11 -8.06 -0.40
N PHE A 136 -0.10 -8.57 -1.63
CA PHE A 136 0.75 -8.07 -2.70
C PHE A 136 0.29 -6.71 -3.23
N ARG A 137 1.25 -5.86 -3.58
CA ARG A 137 1.00 -4.54 -4.18
C ARG A 137 1.57 -4.50 -5.60
N ARG A 138 0.88 -3.82 -6.51
CA ARG A 138 1.38 -3.60 -7.90
C ARG A 138 2.69 -2.85 -7.96
N SER A 139 2.94 -2.00 -6.97
CA SER A 139 4.12 -1.14 -6.89
C SER A 139 5.42 -1.89 -6.58
N GLN A 140 5.34 -3.19 -6.27
CA GLN A 140 6.44 -4.09 -5.89
C GLN A 140 7.02 -4.88 -7.09
N ASP A 141 6.45 -4.76 -8.29
CA ASP A 141 7.03 -5.28 -9.56
C ASP A 141 7.46 -6.77 -9.56
N TRP A 142 6.69 -7.64 -8.90
CA TRP A 142 6.91 -9.11 -8.85
C TRP A 142 7.01 -9.79 -10.24
N LYS A 143 6.42 -9.17 -11.26
CA LYS A 143 6.39 -9.62 -12.66
C LYS A 143 7.77 -9.85 -13.30
N PHE A 144 8.84 -9.39 -12.68
CA PHE A 144 10.19 -9.55 -13.22
C PHE A 144 10.83 -10.89 -12.84
N PHE A 145 10.34 -11.55 -11.80
CA PHE A 145 10.94 -12.75 -11.23
C PHE A 145 10.11 -13.99 -11.52
N HIS A 146 10.75 -15.17 -11.45
CA HIS A 146 10.07 -16.44 -11.62
C HIS A 146 9.09 -16.74 -10.47
N ARG A 147 9.49 -16.40 -9.23
CA ARG A 147 8.68 -16.52 -8.01
C ARG A 147 8.81 -15.23 -7.17
N PRO A 148 7.80 -14.86 -6.37
CA PRO A 148 7.93 -13.73 -5.47
C PRO A 148 8.93 -14.06 -4.36
N SER A 149 9.90 -13.17 -4.15
CA SER A 149 11.00 -13.34 -3.22
C SER A 149 11.30 -12.06 -2.44
N THR A 150 11.79 -12.21 -1.22
CA THR A 150 12.04 -11.10 -0.31
C THR A 150 13.42 -11.24 0.32
N VAL A 151 13.98 -10.12 0.77
CA VAL A 151 15.25 -10.08 1.49
C VAL A 151 14.96 -10.04 2.98
N MET A 152 15.68 -10.85 3.75
CA MET A 152 15.68 -10.74 5.21
C MET A 152 16.49 -9.53 5.62
N ARG A 153 15.85 -8.59 6.31
CA ARG A 153 16.49 -7.37 6.80
C ARG A 153 16.60 -7.36 8.32
N LYS A 154 17.37 -6.44 8.87
CA LYS A 154 17.39 -6.18 10.32
C LYS A 154 16.00 -5.86 10.89
N GLU A 155 15.17 -5.09 10.15
CA GLU A 155 13.80 -4.82 10.59
C GLU A 155 12.91 -6.06 10.52
N SER A 156 13.19 -6.99 9.60
CA SER A 156 12.52 -8.29 9.49
C SER A 156 12.86 -9.20 10.67
N LEU A 157 14.13 -9.24 11.09
CA LEU A 157 14.59 -9.97 12.28
C LEU A 157 13.83 -9.51 13.54
N ARG A 158 13.77 -8.19 13.74
CA ARG A 158 13.04 -7.61 14.87
C ARG A 158 11.56 -8.00 14.89
N LEU A 159 10.91 -8.05 13.73
CA LEU A 159 9.52 -8.53 13.64
C LEU A 159 9.40 -10.02 13.98
N GLY A 160 10.35 -10.85 13.53
CA GLY A 160 10.41 -12.27 13.87
C GLY A 160 10.51 -12.48 15.38
N GLU A 161 11.42 -11.77 16.04
CA GLU A 161 11.59 -11.78 17.50
C GLU A 161 10.31 -11.37 18.23
N MET A 162 9.64 -10.31 17.78
CA MET A 162 8.36 -9.88 18.37
C MET A 162 7.26 -10.92 18.21
N MET A 163 7.14 -11.55 17.04
CA MET A 163 6.15 -12.59 16.79
C MET A 163 6.45 -13.86 17.60
N GLU A 164 7.72 -14.20 17.76
CA GLU A 164 8.13 -15.31 18.62
C GLU A 164 7.83 -15.04 20.08
N TRP A 165 8.11 -13.83 20.55
CA TRP A 165 7.75 -13.41 21.90
C TRP A 165 6.25 -13.52 22.15
N VAL A 166 5.40 -13.01 21.23
CA VAL A 166 3.92 -13.12 21.34
C VAL A 166 3.47 -14.59 21.39
N GLN A 167 4.14 -15.48 20.66
CA GLN A 167 3.81 -16.91 20.66
C GLN A 167 4.17 -17.61 21.98
N GLN A 168 5.35 -17.31 22.56
CA GLN A 168 5.86 -17.98 23.75
C GLN A 168 5.09 -17.63 25.03
N GLN A 169 4.40 -16.49 25.05
CA GLN A 169 3.63 -16.07 26.22
C GLN A 169 2.34 -16.90 26.35
N GLU A 170 2.27 -17.78 27.35
CA GLU A 170 1.04 -18.53 27.69
C GLU A 170 0.02 -17.65 28.41
N GLU A 171 0.45 -16.89 29.42
CA GLU A 171 -0.36 -15.91 30.17
C GLU A 171 0.44 -14.61 30.39
N LEU A 172 0.08 -13.54 29.67
CA LEU A 172 0.66 -12.22 29.87
C LEU A 172 0.18 -11.62 31.21
N PRO A 173 1.04 -10.93 31.97
CA PRO A 173 0.61 -10.09 33.08
C PRO A 173 -0.19 -8.90 32.51
N GLN A 174 -1.51 -9.07 32.43
CA GLN A 174 -2.48 -8.10 31.90
C GLN A 174 -2.19 -7.59 30.48
N THR A 175 -2.48 -8.45 29.49
CA THR A 175 -2.86 -8.09 28.09
C THR A 175 -2.04 -6.96 27.44
N ARG A 176 -0.87 -7.31 26.91
CA ARG A 176 -0.17 -6.49 25.90
C ARG A 176 -0.37 -7.09 24.52
N CYS A 177 -1.18 -6.44 23.68
CA CYS A 177 -1.00 -6.55 22.24
C CYS A 177 0.23 -5.75 21.87
N GLU A 178 1.17 -6.37 21.17
CA GLU A 178 2.24 -5.63 20.55
C GLU A 178 1.65 -4.77 19.41
N ARG A 179 1.99 -3.49 19.42
CA ARG A 179 1.38 -2.49 18.54
C ARG A 179 2.51 -1.76 17.87
N LEU A 180 2.50 -1.75 16.55
CA LEU A 180 3.62 -1.32 15.76
C LEU A 180 3.18 -0.39 14.63
N VAL A 181 3.94 0.68 14.43
CA VAL A 181 3.82 1.53 13.25
C VAL A 181 5.11 1.51 12.45
N LEU A 182 5.03 1.02 11.22
CA LEU A 182 6.13 1.03 10.27
C LEU A 182 6.16 2.38 9.55
N THR A 183 7.23 3.14 9.72
CA THR A 183 7.42 4.43 9.06
C THR A 183 8.72 4.48 8.26
N GLY A 184 8.81 5.36 7.26
CA GLY A 184 10.02 5.51 6.46
C GLY A 184 9.78 6.10 5.07
N PRO A 185 10.83 6.37 4.30
CA PRO A 185 10.72 7.00 2.99
C PRO A 185 10.02 6.13 1.94
N LYS A 186 9.65 6.74 0.81
CA LYS A 186 9.04 6.04 -0.32
C LYS A 186 9.98 4.94 -0.82
N GLY A 187 9.45 3.74 -1.04
CA GLY A 187 10.24 2.63 -1.58
C GLY A 187 11.15 1.92 -0.56
N SER A 188 11.04 2.24 0.73
CA SER A 188 11.85 1.59 1.79
C SER A 188 11.48 0.13 2.09
N GLY A 189 10.35 -0.38 1.59
CA GLY A 189 9.96 -1.79 1.79
C GLY A 189 8.92 -2.06 2.89
N LYS A 190 8.27 -1.02 3.45
CA LYS A 190 7.24 -1.17 4.50
C LYS A 190 6.14 -2.19 4.18
N SER A 191 5.53 -2.12 2.99
CA SER A 191 4.49 -3.08 2.59
C SER A 191 5.03 -4.50 2.38
N VAL A 192 6.32 -4.66 2.03
CA VAL A 192 6.97 -5.98 1.92
C VAL A 192 7.25 -6.55 3.32
N LEU A 193 7.62 -5.71 4.27
CA LEU A 193 7.80 -6.07 5.66
C LEU A 193 6.48 -6.53 6.32
N LEU A 194 5.36 -5.84 6.02
CA LEU A 194 4.01 -6.32 6.37
C LEU A 194 3.70 -7.68 5.74
N LEU A 195 4.09 -7.88 4.48
CA LEU A 195 3.87 -9.12 3.76
C LEU A 195 4.66 -10.29 4.36
N GLN A 196 5.90 -10.06 4.81
CA GLN A 196 6.69 -11.02 5.58
C GLN A 196 5.98 -11.41 6.89
N ALA A 197 5.48 -10.43 7.64
CA ALA A 197 4.75 -10.69 8.88
C ALA A 197 3.49 -11.54 8.64
N MET A 198 2.73 -11.24 7.57
CA MET A 198 1.56 -12.05 7.18
C MET A 198 1.95 -13.49 6.81
N ALA A 199 3.02 -13.69 6.06
CA ALA A 199 3.49 -15.03 5.69
C ALA A 199 3.85 -15.86 6.93
N TRP A 200 4.61 -15.27 7.85
CA TRP A 200 5.00 -15.90 9.11
C TRP A 200 3.81 -16.22 10.02
N ALA A 201 2.82 -15.34 10.06
CA ALA A 201 1.59 -15.54 10.83
C ALA A 201 0.78 -16.72 10.27
N LEU A 202 0.65 -16.81 8.94
CA LEU A 202 -0.03 -17.94 8.28
C LEU A 202 0.70 -19.27 8.56
N GLN A 203 2.03 -19.29 8.50
CA GLN A 203 2.83 -20.48 8.80
C GLN A 203 2.65 -20.95 10.25
N ARG A 204 2.47 -20.03 11.20
CA ARG A 204 2.17 -20.32 12.62
C ARG A 204 0.70 -20.50 12.93
N GLN A 205 -0.17 -20.58 11.92
CA GLN A 205 -1.62 -20.75 12.09
C GLN A 205 -2.29 -19.63 12.91
N TRP A 206 -1.79 -18.40 12.80
CA TRP A 206 -2.43 -17.21 13.36
C TRP A 206 -3.63 -16.80 12.50
N VAL A 207 -4.57 -16.08 13.11
CA VAL A 207 -5.66 -15.44 12.35
C VAL A 207 -5.16 -14.12 11.80
N VAL A 208 -5.06 -14.01 10.48
CA VAL A 208 -4.58 -12.79 9.80
C VAL A 208 -5.76 -11.98 9.28
N ILE A 209 -5.87 -10.75 9.74
CA ILE A 209 -6.81 -9.73 9.27
C ILE A 209 -5.99 -8.63 8.62
N ASN A 210 -6.16 -8.43 7.31
CA ASN A 210 -5.40 -7.42 6.57
C ASN A 210 -6.34 -6.42 5.92
N ILE A 211 -6.11 -5.14 6.17
CA ILE A 211 -6.70 -4.03 5.42
C ILE A 211 -5.67 -3.58 4.38
N PRO A 212 -5.84 -3.94 3.10
CA PRO A 212 -4.78 -3.79 2.11
C PRO A 212 -4.47 -2.34 1.75
N ASN A 213 -5.46 -1.46 1.75
CA ASN A 213 -5.25 -0.06 1.44
C ASN A 213 -6.26 0.79 2.21
N ALA A 214 -5.76 1.54 3.18
CA ALA A 214 -6.61 2.43 3.97
C ALA A 214 -7.27 3.54 3.14
N ALA A 215 -6.73 3.87 1.95
CA ALA A 215 -7.35 4.85 1.06
C ALA A 215 -8.76 4.44 0.62
N ASP A 216 -8.99 3.13 0.45
CA ASP A 216 -10.27 2.61 -0.03
C ASP A 216 -11.39 2.87 1.00
N LEU A 217 -11.04 2.92 2.29
CA LEU A 217 -11.95 3.25 3.38
C LEU A 217 -12.30 4.73 3.45
N VAL A 218 -11.54 5.63 2.80
CA VAL A 218 -11.59 7.07 3.09
C VAL A 218 -12.01 7.91 1.87
N ILE A 219 -11.73 7.46 0.64
CA ILE A 219 -11.96 8.21 -0.63
C ILE A 219 -13.45 8.34 -1.03
N GLY A 220 -14.41 7.97 -0.19
CA GLY A 220 -15.82 8.25 -0.51
C GLY A 220 -16.43 7.35 -1.59
N HIS A 221 -15.76 6.26 -1.98
CA HIS A 221 -16.14 5.46 -3.16
C HIS A 221 -16.95 4.19 -2.85
N THR A 222 -17.08 3.82 -1.57
CA THR A 222 -17.88 2.68 -1.11
C THR A 222 -19.13 3.16 -0.41
N GLU A 223 -20.17 2.33 -0.37
CA GLU A 223 -21.40 2.64 0.36
C GLU A 223 -21.15 2.70 1.88
N TYR A 224 -21.85 3.59 2.55
CA TYR A 224 -21.72 3.86 3.99
C TYR A 224 -23.09 4.17 4.60
N GLU A 225 -23.28 3.81 5.86
CA GLU A 225 -24.52 4.01 6.62
C GLU A 225 -24.18 4.41 8.05
N HIS A 226 -24.96 5.33 8.63
CA HIS A 226 -24.81 5.69 10.03
C HIS A 226 -25.44 4.62 10.92
N ASP A 227 -24.64 3.98 11.75
CA ASP A 227 -25.15 3.06 12.76
C ASP A 227 -25.58 3.84 14.01
N SER A 228 -26.88 3.84 14.28
CA SER A 228 -27.46 4.52 15.46
C SER A 228 -26.99 3.94 16.80
N ALA A 229 -26.57 2.67 16.85
CA ALA A 229 -26.16 2.03 18.10
C ALA A 229 -24.74 2.45 18.51
N SER A 230 -23.80 2.43 17.57
CA SER A 230 -22.41 2.83 17.81
C SER A 230 -22.14 4.32 17.59
N GLY A 231 -22.99 5.02 16.85
CA GLY A 231 -22.76 6.39 16.39
C GLY A 231 -21.64 6.52 15.35
N LEU A 232 -21.22 5.39 14.75
CA LEU A 232 -20.16 5.32 13.75
C LEU A 232 -20.75 5.10 12.35
N TRP A 233 -19.98 5.46 11.33
CA TRP A 233 -20.34 5.22 9.94
C TRP A 233 -19.81 3.88 9.45
N ALA A 234 -20.71 2.92 9.22
CA ALA A 234 -20.39 1.57 8.81
C ALA A 234 -20.30 1.44 7.28
N GLN A 235 -19.27 0.75 6.79
CA GLN A 235 -19.07 0.44 5.37
C GLN A 235 -19.34 -1.03 5.10
N ARG A 236 -20.61 -1.35 4.86
CA ARG A 236 -21.10 -2.74 4.77
C ARG A 236 -20.51 -3.52 3.60
N GLU A 237 -20.45 -2.92 2.42
CA GLU A 237 -19.94 -3.63 1.23
C GLU A 237 -18.43 -3.90 1.31
N TYR A 238 -17.64 -2.95 1.85
CA TYR A 238 -16.22 -3.18 2.10
C TYR A 238 -16.01 -4.25 3.18
N THR A 239 -16.82 -4.22 4.25
CA THR A 239 -16.74 -5.22 5.32
C THR A 239 -17.08 -6.62 4.79
N ARG A 240 -18.05 -6.73 3.88
CA ARG A 240 -18.42 -7.97 3.21
C ARG A 240 -17.24 -8.57 2.45
N THR A 241 -16.57 -7.76 1.63
CA THR A 241 -15.38 -8.22 0.89
C THR A 241 -14.24 -8.60 1.83
N LEU A 242 -14.03 -7.82 2.89
CA LEU A 242 -13.00 -8.08 3.90
C LEU A 242 -13.27 -9.42 4.63
N LEU A 243 -14.52 -9.71 5.01
CA LEU A 243 -14.89 -10.98 5.63
C LEU A 243 -14.64 -12.18 4.71
N ASN A 244 -14.93 -12.05 3.41
CA ASN A 244 -14.62 -13.10 2.44
C ASN A 244 -13.11 -13.37 2.36
N GLN A 245 -12.29 -12.31 2.34
CA GLN A 245 -10.82 -12.43 2.33
C GLN A 245 -10.30 -13.11 3.59
N ILE A 246 -10.79 -12.69 4.77
CA ILE A 246 -10.43 -13.31 6.06
C ILE A 246 -10.83 -14.78 6.09
N ALA A 247 -12.05 -15.11 5.64
CA ALA A 247 -12.55 -16.48 5.60
C ALA A 247 -11.72 -17.37 4.66
N ASN A 248 -11.29 -16.85 3.51
CA ASN A 248 -10.54 -17.61 2.51
C ASN A 248 -9.07 -17.81 2.87
N ALA A 249 -8.42 -16.78 3.42
CA ALA A 249 -7.02 -16.87 3.82
C ALA A 249 -6.81 -17.77 5.05
N ASN A 250 -7.74 -17.72 6.01
CA ASN A 250 -7.61 -18.39 7.31
C ASN A 250 -8.45 -19.67 7.44
N ARG A 251 -8.87 -20.29 6.33
CA ARG A 251 -9.79 -21.45 6.32
C ARG A 251 -9.39 -22.56 7.29
N GLY A 252 -8.09 -22.88 7.35
CA GLY A 252 -7.57 -23.95 8.20
C GLY A 252 -7.69 -23.64 9.70
N VAL A 253 -7.63 -22.38 10.08
CA VAL A 253 -7.69 -21.92 11.47
C VAL A 253 -9.13 -21.70 11.91
N LEU A 254 -9.91 -20.96 11.12
CA LEU A 254 -11.27 -20.56 11.48
C LEU A 254 -12.22 -21.74 11.62
N LYS A 255 -12.02 -22.82 10.83
CA LYS A 255 -12.86 -24.03 10.88
C LYS A 255 -12.82 -24.74 12.25
N ASN A 256 -11.70 -24.58 12.97
CA ASN A 256 -11.51 -25.22 14.27
C ASN A 256 -12.01 -24.35 15.43
N LEU A 257 -12.43 -23.11 15.15
CA LEU A 257 -12.89 -22.15 16.14
C LEU A 257 -14.42 -22.08 16.09
N THR A 258 -15.05 -22.20 17.26
CA THR A 258 -16.49 -22.01 17.44
C THR A 258 -16.78 -20.67 18.12
N LEU A 259 -17.97 -20.14 17.94
CA LEU A 259 -18.48 -19.00 18.72
C LEU A 259 -18.57 -19.37 20.20
N SER A 260 -18.34 -18.40 21.09
CA SER A 260 -18.49 -18.60 22.53
C SER A 260 -19.91 -18.33 23.05
N LYS A 261 -20.62 -17.45 22.35
CA LYS A 261 -21.94 -16.94 22.72
C LYS A 261 -22.89 -17.10 21.54
N ALA A 262 -24.18 -17.21 21.85
CA ALA A 262 -25.22 -17.12 20.84
C ALA A 262 -25.44 -15.65 20.48
N TYR A 263 -25.49 -15.37 19.17
CA TYR A 263 -25.72 -14.02 18.64
C TYR A 263 -26.97 -14.02 17.77
N LYS A 264 -27.82 -13.00 17.95
CA LYS A 264 -28.96 -12.74 17.08
C LYS A 264 -28.67 -11.48 16.28
N LEU A 265 -28.37 -11.65 15.00
CA LEU A 265 -28.00 -10.56 14.11
C LEU A 265 -29.08 -10.41 13.04
N ARG A 266 -29.91 -9.38 13.19
CA ARG A 266 -31.05 -9.09 12.30
C ARG A 266 -31.94 -10.32 12.09
N ASN A 267 -31.85 -10.96 10.91
CA ASN A 267 -32.64 -12.13 10.52
C ASN A 267 -31.92 -13.48 10.71
N HIS A 268 -30.68 -13.46 11.22
CA HIS A 268 -29.87 -14.65 11.44
C HIS A 268 -29.65 -14.92 12.92
N ASP A 269 -29.94 -16.15 13.33
CA ASP A 269 -29.67 -16.66 14.68
C ASP A 269 -28.46 -17.60 14.64
N PHE A 270 -27.42 -17.26 15.41
CA PHE A 270 -26.19 -18.04 15.53
C PHE A 270 -26.09 -18.66 16.93
N PRO A 271 -26.06 -20.00 17.05
CA PRO A 271 -25.91 -20.68 18.35
C PRO A 271 -24.47 -20.61 18.89
N ALA A 272 -24.31 -20.89 20.18
CA ALA A 272 -23.05 -20.75 20.94
C ALA A 272 -21.96 -21.80 20.64
N ASP A 273 -22.04 -22.51 19.50
CA ASP A 273 -21.03 -23.48 19.05
C ASP A 273 -20.88 -23.46 17.52
N PHE A 274 -21.33 -22.37 16.89
CA PHE A 274 -21.31 -22.24 15.45
C PHE A 274 -19.88 -22.06 14.92
N ASP A 275 -19.55 -22.68 13.80
CA ASP A 275 -18.24 -22.58 13.16
C ASP A 275 -17.97 -21.13 12.71
N LEU A 276 -16.85 -20.57 13.16
CA LEU A 276 -16.45 -19.21 12.87
C LEU A 276 -16.18 -19.00 11.37
N LEU A 277 -15.74 -20.05 10.65
CA LEU A 277 -15.58 -19.98 9.21
C LEU A 277 -16.92 -19.78 8.50
N HIS A 278 -17.95 -20.51 8.91
CA HIS A 278 -19.28 -20.38 8.33
C HIS A 278 -19.92 -19.04 8.73
N PHE A 279 -19.68 -18.58 9.97
CA PHE A 279 -20.10 -17.26 10.43
C PHE A 279 -19.58 -16.14 9.54
N CYS A 280 -18.28 -16.13 9.23
CA CYS A 280 -17.68 -15.15 8.32
C CYS A 280 -18.26 -15.24 6.90
N LYS A 281 -18.58 -16.45 6.41
CA LYS A 281 -19.18 -16.64 5.09
C LYS A 281 -20.59 -16.04 5.01
N VAL A 282 -21.42 -16.26 6.03
CA VAL A 282 -22.77 -15.64 6.08
C VAL A 282 -22.67 -14.12 6.02
N GLY A 283 -21.74 -13.52 6.77
CA GLY A 283 -21.48 -12.07 6.69
C GLY A 283 -20.84 -11.61 5.38
N SER A 284 -20.24 -12.51 4.60
CA SER A 284 -19.74 -12.21 3.26
C SER A 284 -20.79 -12.35 2.15
N ASP A 285 -21.86 -13.11 2.41
CA ASP A 285 -22.96 -13.27 1.47
C ASP A 285 -23.96 -12.11 1.63
N ASP A 286 -24.31 -11.75 2.87
CA ASP A 286 -25.22 -10.66 3.18
C ASP A 286 -24.50 -9.38 3.64
N SER A 287 -24.58 -8.33 2.81
CA SER A 287 -24.02 -7.01 3.11
C SER A 287 -24.72 -6.35 4.30
N ALA A 288 -26.00 -6.64 4.57
CA ALA A 288 -26.75 -6.00 5.64
C ALA A 288 -26.23 -6.36 7.04
N VAL A 289 -25.69 -7.57 7.21
CA VAL A 289 -25.20 -8.09 8.51
C VAL A 289 -23.67 -8.08 8.60
N SER A 290 -22.97 -7.85 7.48
CA SER A 290 -21.51 -7.92 7.38
C SER A 290 -20.78 -7.11 8.47
N HIS A 291 -21.25 -5.90 8.75
CA HIS A 291 -20.63 -5.04 9.76
C HIS A 291 -20.76 -5.60 11.18
N GLU A 292 -21.93 -6.08 11.54
CA GLU A 292 -22.20 -6.68 12.85
C GLU A 292 -21.41 -7.99 13.03
N VAL A 293 -21.39 -8.84 11.99
CA VAL A 293 -20.57 -10.07 11.96
C VAL A 293 -19.10 -9.75 12.22
N PHE A 294 -18.56 -8.71 11.58
CA PHE A 294 -17.17 -8.33 11.76
C PHE A 294 -16.87 -7.82 13.18
N THR A 295 -17.78 -7.03 13.77
CA THR A 295 -17.63 -6.58 15.16
C THR A 295 -17.65 -7.75 16.13
N VAL A 296 -18.59 -8.69 15.97
CA VAL A 296 -18.67 -9.92 16.78
C VAL A 296 -17.42 -10.79 16.59
N LEU A 297 -16.93 -10.93 15.35
CA LEU A 297 -15.70 -11.66 15.05
C LEU A 297 -14.51 -11.07 15.83
N LEU A 298 -14.35 -9.75 15.84
CA LEU A 298 -13.29 -9.08 16.57
C LEU A 298 -13.42 -9.28 18.09
N GLU A 299 -14.64 -9.28 18.64
CA GLU A 299 -14.89 -9.56 20.05
C GLU A 299 -14.55 -11.01 20.42
N GLU A 300 -14.96 -11.98 19.60
CA GLU A 300 -14.66 -13.41 19.78
C GLU A 300 -13.16 -13.69 19.71
N LEU A 301 -12.45 -13.06 18.77
CA LEU A 301 -11.00 -13.15 18.65
C LEU A 301 -10.25 -12.44 19.79
N SER A 302 -10.90 -11.51 20.50
CA SER A 302 -10.32 -10.83 21.66
C SER A 302 -10.40 -11.64 22.95
N GLN A 303 -11.13 -12.75 22.96
CA GLN A 303 -11.29 -13.60 24.15
C GLN A 303 -10.01 -14.34 24.53
N GLN A 304 -9.88 -14.65 25.83
CA GLN A 304 -8.75 -15.41 26.36
C GLN A 304 -8.76 -16.87 25.86
N GLY A 305 -7.58 -17.48 25.73
CA GLY A 305 -7.42 -18.87 25.29
C GLY A 305 -7.53 -19.09 23.76
N ARG A 306 -7.74 -18.03 22.98
CA ARG A 306 -7.76 -18.10 21.50
C ARG A 306 -6.35 -18.02 20.90
N LEU A 307 -6.27 -18.39 19.62
CA LEU A 307 -5.05 -18.31 18.82
C LEU A 307 -4.64 -16.83 18.61
N PRO A 308 -3.34 -16.55 18.40
CA PRO A 308 -2.89 -15.18 18.18
C PRO A 308 -3.46 -14.58 16.89
N VAL A 309 -3.74 -13.28 16.94
CA VAL A 309 -4.30 -12.51 15.82
C VAL A 309 -3.26 -11.53 15.29
N LEU A 310 -3.05 -11.52 13.98
CA LEU A 310 -2.30 -10.47 13.29
C LEU A 310 -3.29 -9.51 12.62
N PHE A 311 -3.36 -8.26 13.08
CA PHE A 311 -4.18 -7.22 12.44
C PHE A 311 -3.29 -6.20 11.74
N THR A 312 -3.25 -6.23 10.41
CA THR A 312 -2.41 -5.35 9.59
C THR A 312 -3.21 -4.33 8.81
N LEU A 313 -2.61 -3.16 8.61
CA LEU A 313 -3.15 -2.12 7.76
C LEU A 313 -2.03 -1.41 7.01
N ASP A 314 -2.19 -1.26 5.70
CA ASP A 314 -1.25 -0.52 4.86
C ASP A 314 -1.81 0.87 4.49
N SER A 315 -0.90 1.83 4.28
CA SER A 315 -1.18 3.24 4.01
C SER A 315 -1.97 3.97 5.11
N LEU A 316 -1.57 3.77 6.37
CA LEU A 316 -2.16 4.38 7.58
C LEU A 316 -2.43 5.89 7.48
N ASN A 317 -1.61 6.62 6.71
CA ASN A 317 -1.75 8.06 6.47
C ASN A 317 -3.16 8.48 6.04
N PHE A 318 -3.86 7.66 5.24
CA PHE A 318 -5.20 7.99 4.77
C PHE A 318 -6.23 8.05 5.90
N MET A 319 -6.03 7.30 6.98
CA MET A 319 -6.93 7.34 8.15
C MET A 319 -6.67 8.50 9.09
N MET A 320 -5.50 9.14 8.99
CA MET A 320 -5.07 10.23 9.87
C MET A 320 -5.46 11.59 9.28
N ARG A 321 -6.66 11.67 8.70
CA ARG A 321 -7.21 12.89 8.08
C ARG A 321 -8.72 12.80 8.00
N GLU A 322 -9.33 13.91 7.60
CA GLU A 322 -10.73 13.92 7.17
C GLU A 322 -10.95 13.03 5.94
N SER A 323 -12.10 12.36 5.91
CA SER A 323 -12.51 11.51 4.79
C SER A 323 -13.17 12.32 3.69
N GLU A 324 -13.52 11.66 2.58
CA GLU A 324 -14.29 12.30 1.50
C GLU A 324 -15.80 12.07 1.65
N TYR A 325 -16.23 11.34 2.69
CA TYR A 325 -17.64 11.12 3.00
C TYR A 325 -18.29 12.34 3.64
N ARG A 326 -19.62 12.40 3.53
CA ARG A 326 -20.45 13.52 3.99
C ARG A 326 -21.55 13.03 4.91
N ASP A 327 -21.88 13.80 5.92
CA ASP A 327 -23.09 13.57 6.73
C ASP A 327 -24.33 14.14 5.99
N PRO A 328 -25.55 13.95 6.54
CA PRO A 328 -26.78 14.50 5.94
C PRO A 328 -26.80 16.04 5.89
N ASP A 329 -26.05 16.69 6.78
CA ASP A 329 -25.86 18.15 6.84
C ASP A 329 -24.75 18.65 5.91
N PHE A 330 -24.17 17.75 5.10
CA PHE A 330 -23.10 17.99 4.15
C PHE A 330 -21.73 18.37 4.75
N ASN A 331 -21.52 18.14 6.04
CA ASN A 331 -20.22 18.25 6.69
C ASN A 331 -19.33 17.05 6.32
N ILE A 332 -18.02 17.26 6.35
CA ILE A 332 -17.04 16.19 6.11
C ILE A 332 -16.96 15.29 7.34
N ILE A 333 -17.08 13.99 7.13
CA ILE A 333 -16.92 13.01 8.19
C ILE A 333 -15.41 12.76 8.42
N HIS A 334 -14.98 12.80 9.67
CA HIS A 334 -13.59 12.47 10.00
C HIS A 334 -13.32 10.96 9.77
N ALA A 335 -12.13 10.57 9.29
CA ALA A 335 -11.88 9.14 9.04
C ALA A 335 -11.98 8.29 10.32
N HIS A 336 -11.66 8.86 11.49
CA HIS A 336 -11.83 8.17 12.79
C HIS A 336 -13.30 7.94 13.19
N ASP A 337 -14.27 8.59 12.53
CA ASP A 337 -15.70 8.41 12.81
C ASP A 337 -16.30 7.31 11.90
N LEU A 338 -15.52 6.79 10.96
CA LEU A 338 -15.81 5.59 10.19
C LEU A 338 -15.49 4.35 11.02
N ALA A 339 -16.38 3.35 11.01
CA ALA A 339 -16.31 2.23 11.94
C ALA A 339 -15.05 1.35 11.75
N LEU A 340 -14.71 0.99 10.50
CA LEU A 340 -13.52 0.16 10.22
C LEU A 340 -12.20 0.86 10.60
N PRO A 341 -11.94 2.12 10.16
CA PRO A 341 -10.82 2.91 10.66
C PRO A 341 -10.79 3.03 12.18
N ARG A 342 -11.94 3.28 12.82
CA ARG A 342 -12.04 3.42 14.27
C ARG A 342 -11.61 2.15 14.99
N TYR A 343 -12.09 0.99 14.56
CA TYR A 343 -11.72 -0.29 15.16
C TYR A 343 -10.21 -0.53 15.08
N PHE A 344 -9.60 -0.33 13.90
CA PHE A 344 -8.15 -0.50 13.78
C PHE A 344 -7.37 0.45 14.71
N ILE A 345 -7.77 1.72 14.80
CA ILE A 345 -7.15 2.69 15.71
C ILE A 345 -7.33 2.31 17.18
N GLU A 346 -8.49 1.78 17.56
CA GLU A 346 -8.75 1.32 18.93
C GLU A 346 -7.87 0.13 19.32
N TYR A 347 -7.52 -0.75 18.37
CA TYR A 347 -6.52 -1.79 18.58
C TYR A 347 -5.09 -1.23 18.59
N LEU A 348 -4.80 -0.22 17.77
CA LEU A 348 -3.47 0.41 17.69
C LEU A 348 -3.13 1.24 18.94
N ASN A 349 -4.11 1.97 19.50
CA ASN A 349 -3.92 2.75 20.73
C ASN A 349 -4.11 1.90 22.00
N GLY A 350 -4.62 0.68 21.88
CA GLY A 350 -4.80 -0.29 22.96
C GLY A 350 -6.07 -0.07 23.80
N THR A 351 -7.05 0.70 23.30
CA THR A 351 -8.39 0.81 23.89
C THR A 351 -9.09 -0.54 23.83
N ARG A 352 -9.03 -1.19 22.66
CA ARG A 352 -9.36 -2.61 22.49
C ARG A 352 -8.08 -3.41 22.41
N LYS A 353 -8.12 -4.65 22.91
CA LYS A 353 -6.96 -5.52 22.98
C LYS A 353 -7.37 -6.96 22.69
N PHE A 354 -6.62 -7.62 21.82
CA PHE A 354 -6.63 -9.06 21.69
C PHE A 354 -5.95 -9.71 22.91
N ALA A 355 -6.39 -10.92 23.28
CA ALA A 355 -5.70 -11.69 24.32
C ALA A 355 -4.25 -12.02 23.91
N LYS A 356 -4.06 -12.41 22.64
CA LYS A 356 -2.76 -12.60 22.00
C LYS A 356 -2.83 -12.02 20.60
N GLY A 357 -1.89 -11.13 20.26
CA GLY A 357 -1.86 -10.60 18.90
C GLY A 357 -0.89 -9.46 18.69
N LEU A 358 -0.70 -9.16 17.41
CA LEU A 358 0.17 -8.12 16.89
C LEU A 358 -0.64 -7.23 15.96
N VAL A 359 -0.59 -5.92 16.21
CA VAL A 359 -1.29 -4.92 15.38
C VAL A 359 -0.24 -4.08 14.68
N ILE A 360 -0.22 -4.10 13.34
CA ILE A 360 0.80 -3.37 12.56
C ILE A 360 0.14 -2.41 11.58
N GLY A 361 0.43 -1.12 11.71
CA GLY A 361 0.10 -0.09 10.72
C GLY A 361 1.32 0.33 9.93
N ALA A 362 1.29 0.27 8.59
CA ALA A 362 2.35 0.84 7.76
C ALA A 362 1.93 2.21 7.20
N THR A 363 2.83 3.19 7.31
CA THR A 363 2.67 4.46 6.60
C THR A 363 2.99 4.28 5.12
N SER A 364 2.44 5.15 4.27
CA SER A 364 2.80 5.20 2.86
C SER A 364 3.27 6.59 2.49
N ALA A 365 4.37 6.66 1.74
CA ALA A 365 4.85 7.90 1.10
C ALA A 365 4.64 7.85 -0.42
N ALA A 366 3.89 6.84 -0.91
CA ALA A 366 3.64 6.62 -2.33
C ALA A 366 2.16 6.88 -2.64
N GLY A 367 1.85 8.12 -3.02
CA GLY A 367 0.48 8.52 -3.39
C GLY A 367 -0.44 8.82 -2.21
N ALA A 368 0.03 8.60 -0.98
CA ALA A 368 -0.69 9.05 0.22
C ALA A 368 -0.44 10.53 0.48
N PRO A 369 -1.46 11.25 0.99
CA PRO A 369 -1.31 12.64 1.42
C PRO A 369 -0.30 12.71 2.57
N ARG A 370 0.46 13.82 2.61
CA ARG A 370 1.32 14.11 3.75
C ARG A 370 0.46 14.69 4.87
N THR A 371 0.53 14.06 6.03
CA THR A 371 -0.17 14.50 7.24
C THR A 371 0.88 14.92 8.26
N ASP A 372 1.05 16.23 8.47
CA ASP A 372 2.09 16.73 9.36
C ASP A 372 1.83 16.29 10.81
N ALA A 373 0.58 16.33 11.28
CA ALA A 373 0.19 15.86 12.61
C ALA A 373 0.63 14.42 12.91
N LEU A 374 0.58 13.54 11.90
CA LEU A 374 1.07 12.17 12.00
C LEU A 374 2.60 12.13 12.13
N GLU A 375 3.34 12.95 11.37
CA GLU A 375 4.79 13.03 11.48
C GLU A 375 5.23 13.52 12.87
N TYR A 376 4.55 14.53 13.43
CA TYR A 376 4.78 14.98 14.80
C TYR A 376 4.54 13.85 15.81
N ALA A 377 3.42 13.14 15.68
CA ALA A 377 3.08 12.01 16.55
C ALA A 377 4.12 10.86 16.46
N LEU A 378 4.56 10.49 15.25
CA LEU A 378 5.56 9.45 15.03
C LEU A 378 6.95 9.80 15.58
N ASN A 379 7.29 11.09 15.62
CA ASN A 379 8.53 11.56 16.23
C ASN A 379 8.41 11.82 17.74
N GLY A 380 7.23 11.66 18.33
CA GLY A 380 6.97 11.96 19.74
C GLY A 380 7.01 13.44 20.07
N TRP A 381 6.84 14.32 19.08
CA TRP A 381 6.82 15.77 19.25
C TRP A 381 5.42 16.24 19.62
N LYS A 382 5.33 17.28 20.45
CA LYS A 382 4.06 17.95 20.74
C LYS A 382 3.61 18.76 19.53
N LEU A 383 2.31 18.82 19.31
CA LEU A 383 1.73 19.67 18.27
C LEU A 383 1.99 21.15 18.62
N PRO A 384 2.29 22.01 17.61
CA PRO A 384 2.37 23.44 17.83
C PRO A 384 1.00 24.01 18.22
N VAL A 385 0.96 24.80 19.31
CA VAL A 385 -0.28 25.33 19.92
C VAL A 385 -1.13 26.15 18.94
N TYR A 386 -0.50 26.85 18.00
CA TYR A 386 -1.20 27.73 17.04
C TYR A 386 -1.31 27.13 15.64
N SER A 387 -1.17 25.81 15.51
CA SER A 387 -1.32 25.12 14.23
C SER A 387 -2.71 24.49 14.11
N ASN A 388 -3.31 24.59 12.93
CA ASN A 388 -4.59 23.92 12.62
C ASN A 388 -4.33 22.44 12.29
N LEU A 389 -3.59 21.75 13.15
CA LEU A 389 -3.31 20.33 13.02
C LEU A 389 -4.32 19.53 13.84
N ASP A 390 -4.73 18.39 13.32
CA ASP A 390 -5.72 17.55 14.00
C ASP A 390 -5.13 16.92 15.28
N GLU A 391 -5.72 17.29 16.41
CA GLU A 391 -5.36 16.83 17.74
C GLU A 391 -5.74 15.37 17.98
N ARG A 392 -6.67 14.79 17.21
CA ARG A 392 -7.13 13.40 17.34
C ARG A 392 -6.08 12.38 16.92
N ILE A 393 -5.08 12.78 16.13
CA ILE A 393 -4.06 11.88 15.59
C ILE A 393 -3.03 11.48 16.66
N ALA A 394 -2.57 12.40 17.50
CA ALA A 394 -1.61 12.08 18.55
C ALA A 394 -2.06 10.97 19.52
N PRO A 395 -3.30 10.96 20.05
CA PRO A 395 -3.78 9.87 20.90
C PRO A 395 -4.03 8.56 20.13
N SER A 396 -4.24 8.60 18.81
CA SER A 396 -4.52 7.40 17.99
C SER A 396 -3.33 6.44 17.87
N ILE A 397 -2.10 6.92 18.04
CA ILE A 397 -0.86 6.11 17.93
C ILE A 397 -0.21 5.91 19.31
N LYS A 398 -0.86 6.39 20.37
CA LYS A 398 -0.29 6.35 21.72
C LYS A 398 -0.01 4.91 22.16
N GLY A 399 1.26 4.65 22.49
CA GLY A 399 1.73 3.36 22.98
C GLY A 399 2.02 2.33 21.88
N ALA A 400 1.87 2.67 20.60
CA ALA A 400 2.44 1.88 19.52
C ALA A 400 3.94 2.18 19.39
N GLU A 401 4.74 1.14 19.22
CA GLU A 401 6.15 1.27 18.91
C GLU A 401 6.33 1.73 17.46
N VAL A 402 7.31 2.58 17.19
CA VAL A 402 7.57 3.09 15.83
C VAL A 402 8.87 2.48 15.30
N ILE A 403 8.77 1.63 14.27
CA ILE A 403 9.94 1.11 13.55
C ILE A 403 10.16 1.95 12.29
N LYS A 404 11.33 2.60 12.23
CA LYS A 404 11.77 3.37 11.07
C LYS A 404 12.45 2.42 10.07
N VAL A 405 11.73 2.04 9.01
CA VAL A 405 12.23 1.22 7.91
C VAL A 405 13.01 2.11 6.95
N GLY A 406 14.33 1.99 7.00
CA GLY A 406 15.27 2.84 6.28
C GLY A 406 15.77 2.26 4.97
N ALA A 407 16.92 2.79 4.53
CA ALA A 407 17.74 2.19 3.48
C ALA A 407 18.25 0.81 3.94
N MET A 408 18.45 -0.09 2.97
CA MET A 408 19.04 -1.40 3.21
C MET A 408 20.50 -1.25 3.60
N GLU A 409 21.06 -2.22 4.31
CA GLU A 409 22.51 -2.26 4.52
C GLU A 409 23.24 -2.67 3.23
N LYS A 410 24.55 -2.36 3.14
CA LYS A 410 25.34 -2.69 1.95
C LYS A 410 25.33 -4.19 1.63
N ASN A 411 25.36 -5.05 2.65
CA ASN A 411 25.32 -6.50 2.48
C ASN A 411 23.95 -6.97 1.97
N GLU A 412 22.86 -6.43 2.52
CA GLU A 412 21.50 -6.72 2.06
C GLU A 412 21.27 -6.22 0.62
N ALA A 413 21.82 -5.05 0.28
CA ALA A 413 21.75 -4.52 -1.07
C ALA A 413 22.56 -5.36 -2.07
N LYS A 414 23.74 -5.86 -1.64
CA LYS A 414 24.58 -6.76 -2.46
C LYS A 414 23.82 -8.03 -2.83
N SER A 415 23.18 -8.70 -1.88
CA SER A 415 22.43 -9.93 -2.17
C SER A 415 21.21 -9.68 -3.04
N LEU A 416 20.49 -8.56 -2.85
CA LEU A 416 19.39 -8.17 -3.73
C LEU A 416 19.88 -7.94 -5.17
N LEU A 417 21.03 -7.30 -5.35
CA LEU A 417 21.62 -7.07 -6.67
C LEU A 417 22.14 -8.37 -7.31
N GLU A 418 22.76 -9.26 -6.53
CA GLU A 418 23.17 -10.59 -6.99
C GLU A 418 21.96 -11.41 -7.45
N TYR A 419 20.85 -11.35 -6.71
CA TYR A 419 19.58 -11.97 -7.10
C TYR A 419 18.97 -11.35 -8.36
N CYS A 420 19.02 -10.03 -8.51
CA CYS A 420 18.61 -9.34 -9.74
C CYS A 420 19.46 -9.74 -10.96
N ARG A 421 20.75 -10.00 -10.75
CA ARG A 421 21.65 -10.52 -11.80
C ARG A 421 21.28 -11.95 -12.18
N GLU A 422 21.09 -12.84 -11.20
CA GLU A 422 20.76 -14.25 -11.43
C GLU A 422 19.40 -14.44 -12.10
N SER A 423 18.44 -13.56 -11.79
CA SER A 423 17.16 -13.49 -12.49
C SER A 423 17.23 -12.79 -13.86
N GLY A 424 18.41 -12.43 -14.33
CA GLY A 424 18.62 -11.85 -15.66
C GLY A 424 18.16 -10.40 -15.83
N LEU A 425 17.80 -9.70 -14.74
CA LEU A 425 17.44 -8.28 -14.79
C LEU A 425 18.68 -7.40 -14.98
N LEU A 426 19.78 -7.75 -14.31
CA LEU A 426 21.05 -7.06 -14.44
C LEU A 426 21.96 -7.84 -15.41
N ARG A 427 22.26 -7.23 -16.56
CA ARG A 427 23.12 -7.80 -17.60
C ARG A 427 24.59 -7.60 -17.27
N GLU A 428 25.07 -8.31 -16.26
CA GLU A 428 26.48 -8.34 -15.87
C GLU A 428 26.96 -9.80 -15.93
N PRO A 429 28.01 -10.12 -16.71
CA PRO A 429 28.42 -11.50 -16.95
C PRO A 429 29.12 -12.14 -15.75
N THR A 430 29.74 -11.35 -14.88
CA THR A 430 30.53 -11.80 -13.72
C THR A 430 29.83 -11.50 -12.40
N ARG A 431 30.42 -11.98 -11.29
CA ARG A 431 30.00 -11.56 -9.94
C ARG A 431 30.13 -10.03 -9.82
N LEU A 432 29.23 -9.44 -9.05
CA LEU A 432 29.23 -8.01 -8.85
C LEU A 432 30.44 -7.59 -8.00
N ASP A 433 31.26 -6.73 -8.59
CA ASP A 433 32.36 -6.06 -7.90
C ASP A 433 31.81 -5.09 -6.84
N GLU A 434 32.55 -4.93 -5.74
CA GLU A 434 32.14 -4.05 -4.64
C GLU A 434 31.96 -2.60 -5.08
N GLU A 435 32.76 -2.13 -6.04
CA GLU A 435 32.64 -0.80 -6.64
C GLU A 435 31.30 -0.60 -7.34
N LYS A 436 30.85 -1.59 -8.12
CA LYS A 436 29.56 -1.55 -8.82
C LYS A 436 28.41 -1.58 -7.82
N VAL A 437 28.51 -2.42 -6.79
CA VAL A 437 27.53 -2.45 -5.69
C VAL A 437 27.46 -1.07 -5.01
N ALA A 438 28.61 -0.47 -4.68
CA ALA A 438 28.67 0.85 -4.05
C ALA A 438 28.09 1.95 -4.96
N GLN A 439 28.35 1.91 -6.26
CA GLN A 439 27.78 2.85 -7.23
C GLN A 439 26.25 2.74 -7.27
N ARG A 440 25.71 1.53 -7.43
CA ARG A 440 24.25 1.28 -7.48
C ARG A 440 23.57 1.62 -6.16
N TYR A 441 24.22 1.30 -5.04
CA TYR A 441 23.76 1.67 -3.70
C TYR A 441 23.67 3.19 -3.52
N THR A 442 24.70 3.92 -3.98
CA THR A 442 24.73 5.39 -3.87
C THR A 442 23.64 6.03 -4.73
N LEU A 443 23.48 5.57 -5.98
CA LEU A 443 22.45 6.09 -6.90
C LEU A 443 21.02 5.88 -6.39
N SER A 444 20.78 4.77 -5.70
CA SER A 444 19.48 4.42 -5.14
C SER A 444 19.26 4.94 -3.72
N SER A 445 20.24 5.63 -3.13
CA SER A 445 20.27 5.97 -1.70
C SER A 445 20.03 4.76 -0.78
N GLY A 446 20.39 3.55 -1.23
CA GLY A 446 20.14 2.28 -0.55
C GLY A 446 18.67 1.86 -0.45
N LEU A 447 17.74 2.50 -1.18
CA LEU A 447 16.32 2.16 -1.14
C LEU A 447 16.03 0.95 -2.04
N PRO A 448 15.36 -0.12 -1.53
CA PRO A 448 15.13 -1.35 -2.29
C PRO A 448 14.41 -1.12 -3.62
N LYS A 449 13.38 -0.26 -3.62
CA LYS A 449 12.61 0.03 -4.83
C LYS A 449 13.47 0.70 -5.91
N GLU A 450 14.31 1.66 -5.54
CA GLU A 450 15.16 2.37 -6.48
C GLU A 450 16.35 1.51 -6.93
N LEU A 451 16.84 0.58 -6.08
CA LEU A 451 17.83 -0.44 -6.46
C LEU A 451 17.31 -1.33 -7.59
N VAL A 452 16.12 -1.92 -7.42
CA VAL A 452 15.51 -2.79 -8.44
C VAL A 452 15.15 -1.98 -9.68
N ALA A 453 14.59 -0.78 -9.52
CA ALA A 453 14.29 0.10 -10.65
C ALA A 453 15.56 0.48 -11.43
N GLY A 454 16.68 0.71 -10.75
CA GLY A 454 17.98 0.95 -11.37
C GLY A 454 18.51 -0.25 -12.17
N CYS A 455 18.20 -1.48 -11.77
CA CYS A 455 18.56 -2.67 -12.55
C CYS A 455 17.75 -2.76 -13.85
N VAL A 456 16.46 -2.43 -13.79
CA VAL A 456 15.54 -2.56 -14.94
C VAL A 456 15.65 -1.40 -15.92
N ARG A 457 15.81 -0.16 -15.43
CA ARG A 457 15.69 1.07 -16.25
C ARG A 457 17.00 1.52 -16.89
N LEU A 458 18.15 1.12 -16.36
CA LEU A 458 19.46 1.58 -16.86
C LEU A 458 19.94 0.83 -18.12
N THR A 459 19.09 0.00 -18.71
CA THR A 459 19.38 -0.72 -19.97
C THR A 459 18.65 -0.12 -21.19
N ALA A 460 18.24 1.16 -21.12
CA ALA A 460 17.64 1.88 -22.24
C ALA A 460 18.64 2.86 -22.87
#